data_AF-A0A1G4MFS4-F1
#
_entry.id   AF-A0A1G4MFS4-F1
#
_cell.length_a   1.000
_cell.length_b   1.000
_cell.length_c   1.000
_cell.angle_alpha   90.00
_cell.angle_beta   90.00
_cell.angle_gamma   90.00
#
_symmetry.space_group_name_H-M   'P 1'
#
loop_
_entity.id
_entity.type
_entity.pdbx_description
1 polymer ?
#
loop_
_entity_poly.entity_id
_entity_poly.type
_entity_poly.pdbx_seq_one_letter_code
_entity_poly.pdbx_strand_id
1 'polypeptide(L)'
;MLTVKILLLGRDASLHVFLYYEGLRWASFIMPWLLDVQTVFSLCVIWFLDHESRISVTTCSNRMAFLKAFMGHRNESVSQRWDHIAEDMNEVLSTCAEDPSPYFFYDGPACRAYFNRIFSIEPQKASFMSRFEFPDNNEYPELSPYVQEVKNILESENILEMENI
;
A
#
# COMPACT_ATOMS: atom_id res chain seq x y z
N MET A 1 -21.25 -1.69 -7.34
CA MET A 1 -21.15 -0.32 -7.91
C MET A 1 -22.50 0.27 -8.33
N LEU A 2 -23.38 -0.48 -9.01
CA LEU A 2 -24.70 0.01 -9.46
C LEU A 2 -25.64 0.41 -8.30
N THR A 3 -25.65 -0.37 -7.22
CA THR A 3 -26.49 -0.14 -6.02
C THR A 3 -26.14 1.17 -5.30
N VAL A 4 -24.86 1.54 -5.25
CA VAL A 4 -24.40 2.79 -4.62
C VAL A 4 -24.86 4.01 -5.42
N LYS A 5 -24.83 3.94 -6.76
CA LYS A 5 -25.29 5.03 -7.63
C LYS A 5 -26.79 5.30 -7.49
N ILE A 6 -27.60 4.25 -7.35
CA ILE A 6 -29.07 4.37 -7.19
C ILE A 6 -29.41 4.99 -5.83
N LEU A 7 -28.71 4.61 -4.76
CA LEU A 7 -28.92 5.19 -3.42
C LEU A 7 -28.55 6.68 -3.36
N LEU A 8 -27.48 7.09 -4.05
CA LEU A 8 -27.05 8.49 -4.12
C LEU A 8 -28.07 9.35 -4.87
N LEU A 9 -28.60 8.88 -6.00
CA LEU A 9 -29.64 9.58 -6.76
C LEU A 9 -30.95 9.75 -5.96
N GLY A 10 -31.34 8.72 -5.20
CA GLY A 10 -32.53 8.78 -4.35
C GLY A 10 -32.40 9.80 -3.21
N ARG A 11 -31.20 9.89 -2.59
CA ARG A 11 -30.92 10.86 -1.53
C ARG A 11 -30.99 12.30 -2.05
N ASP A 12 -30.44 12.56 -3.22
CA ASP A 12 -30.39 13.90 -3.81
C ASP A 12 -31.78 14.43 -4.18
N ALA A 13 -32.60 13.58 -4.79
CA ALA A 13 -33.98 13.92 -5.12
C ALA A 13 -34.82 14.23 -3.87
N SER A 14 -34.63 13.45 -2.79
CA SER A 14 -35.36 13.65 -1.52
C SER A 14 -35.00 14.97 -0.83
N LEU A 15 -33.71 15.33 -0.80
CA LEU A 15 -33.22 16.59 -0.24
C LEU A 15 -33.73 17.80 -1.02
N HIS A 16 -33.74 17.72 -2.36
CA HIS A 16 -34.29 18.79 -3.20
C HIS A 16 -35.78 19.02 -2.98
N VAL A 17 -36.57 17.95 -2.84
CA VAL A 17 -38.00 18.05 -2.52
C VAL A 17 -38.20 18.66 -1.13
N PHE A 18 -37.47 18.18 -0.11
CA PHE A 18 -37.59 18.67 1.26
C PHE A 18 -37.24 20.17 1.39
N LEU A 19 -36.14 20.60 0.78
CA LEU A 19 -35.70 22.01 0.80
C LEU A 19 -36.63 22.95 0.00
N TYR A 20 -37.30 22.43 -1.04
CA TYR A 20 -38.30 23.18 -1.79
C TYR A 20 -39.55 23.47 -0.95
N TYR A 21 -40.00 22.51 -0.14
CA TYR A 21 -41.21 22.65 0.67
C TYR A 21 -41.05 23.55 1.92
N GLU A 22 -39.86 23.62 2.51
CA GLU A 22 -39.57 24.43 3.72
C GLU A 22 -39.41 25.95 3.43
N GLY A 23 -39.50 26.39 2.17
CA GLY A 23 -39.54 27.82 1.81
C GLY A 23 -38.26 28.63 2.09
N LEU A 24 -37.16 27.97 2.46
CA LEU A 24 -35.88 28.61 2.77
C LEU A 24 -35.12 28.99 1.47
N ARG A 25 -35.53 30.09 0.84
CA ARG A 25 -35.03 30.60 -0.46
C ARG A 25 -33.51 30.84 -0.52
N TRP A 26 -32.87 31.09 0.62
CA TRP A 26 -31.40 31.27 0.70
C TRP A 26 -30.65 29.96 0.92
N ALA A 27 -31.26 28.97 1.59
CA ALA A 27 -30.66 27.65 1.74
C ALA A 27 -30.66 26.87 0.42
N SER A 28 -31.60 27.16 -0.48
CA SER A 28 -31.69 26.51 -1.80
C SER A 28 -30.47 26.79 -2.69
N PHE A 29 -29.75 27.89 -2.47
CA PHE A 29 -28.54 28.22 -3.23
C PHE A 29 -27.25 27.68 -2.60
N ILE A 30 -27.16 27.63 -1.27
CA ILE A 30 -25.92 27.27 -0.55
C ILE A 30 -25.84 25.76 -0.29
N MET A 31 -26.98 25.12 -0.01
CA MET A 31 -27.00 23.70 0.36
C MET A 31 -26.55 22.72 -0.74
N PRO A 32 -26.84 22.96 -2.05
CA PRO A 32 -26.33 22.07 -3.11
C PRO A 32 -24.80 22.01 -3.14
N TRP A 33 -24.12 23.16 -3.00
CA TRP A 33 -22.66 23.23 -2.98
C TRP A 33 -22.05 22.47 -1.79
N LEU A 34 -22.67 22.56 -0.60
CA LEU A 34 -22.19 21.84 0.57
C LEU A 34 -22.38 20.32 0.42
N LEU A 35 -23.47 19.87 -0.20
CA LEU A 35 -23.71 18.47 -0.51
C LEU A 35 -22.72 17.95 -1.56
N ASP A 36 -22.44 18.72 -2.61
CA ASP A 36 -21.45 18.38 -3.65
C ASP A 36 -20.04 18.27 -3.05
N VAL A 37 -19.63 19.23 -2.23
CA VAL A 37 -18.31 19.18 -1.56
C VAL A 37 -18.20 17.97 -0.62
N GLN A 38 -19.24 17.67 0.15
CA GLN A 38 -19.25 16.53 1.07
C GLN A 38 -19.21 15.19 0.32
N THR A 39 -19.93 15.07 -0.80
CA THR A 39 -19.95 13.85 -1.60
C THR A 39 -18.61 13.61 -2.28
N VAL A 40 -18.00 14.65 -2.87
CA VAL A 40 -16.64 14.57 -3.45
C VAL A 40 -15.63 14.17 -2.38
N PHE A 41 -15.65 14.80 -1.21
CA PHE A 41 -14.75 14.45 -0.11
C PHE A 41 -14.92 12.98 0.32
N SER A 42 -16.16 12.51 0.44
CA SER A 42 -16.46 11.12 0.81
C SER A 42 -15.97 10.13 -0.23
N LEU A 43 -16.14 10.44 -1.53
CA LEU A 43 -15.61 9.63 -2.62
C LEU A 43 -14.07 9.61 -2.63
N CYS A 44 -13.42 10.73 -2.35
CA CYS A 44 -11.96 10.80 -2.21
C CYS A 44 -11.46 9.93 -1.06
N VAL A 45 -12.12 9.98 0.11
CA VAL A 45 -11.75 9.15 1.26
C VAL A 45 -11.95 7.67 0.96
N ILE A 46 -13.08 7.27 0.34
CA ILE A 46 -13.32 5.87 -0.03
C ILE A 46 -12.28 5.40 -1.05
N TRP A 47 -11.95 6.23 -2.05
CA TRP A 47 -10.92 5.89 -3.04
C TRP A 47 -9.54 5.77 -2.40
N PHE A 48 -9.19 6.64 -1.45
CA PHE A 48 -7.94 6.57 -0.71
C PHE A 48 -7.85 5.28 0.13
N LEU A 49 -8.93 4.94 0.84
CA LEU A 49 -9.01 3.71 1.64
C LEU A 49 -9.00 2.44 0.77
N ASP A 50 -9.64 2.45 -0.41
CA ASP A 50 -9.59 1.32 -1.37
C ASP A 50 -8.20 1.19 -2.01
N HIS A 51 -7.54 2.31 -2.31
CA HIS A 51 -6.17 2.32 -2.80
C HIS A 51 -5.22 1.74 -1.74
N GLU A 52 -5.38 2.14 -0.47
CA GLU A 52 -4.58 1.65 0.65
C GLU A 52 -4.84 0.18 0.97
N SER A 53 -6.08 -0.30 0.84
CA SER A 53 -6.39 -1.73 1.01
C SER A 53 -5.83 -2.61 -0.12
N ARG A 54 -5.78 -2.11 -1.36
CA ARG A 54 -5.15 -2.79 -2.49
C ARG A 54 -3.62 -2.82 -2.41
N ILE A 55 -3.01 -1.96 -1.60
CA ILE A 55 -1.54 -1.94 -1.42
C ILE A 55 -1.02 -3.18 -0.68
N SER A 56 -1.87 -3.97 -0.02
CA SER A 56 -1.41 -4.88 1.04
C SER A 56 -1.85 -6.34 0.93
N VAL A 57 -1.88 -6.94 -0.26
CA VAL A 57 -1.92 -8.42 -0.34
C VAL A 57 -0.90 -8.91 -1.36
N THR A 58 0.38 -8.78 -1.02
CA THR A 58 1.40 -9.62 -1.67
C THR A 58 1.14 -11.06 -1.27
N THR A 59 0.92 -11.94 -2.25
CA THR A 59 0.76 -13.36 -1.98
C THR A 59 2.02 -13.94 -1.31
N CYS A 60 1.86 -15.00 -0.52
CA CYS A 60 2.99 -15.76 0.05
C CYS A 60 4.03 -16.14 -1.02
N SER A 61 3.56 -16.50 -2.22
CA SER A 61 4.42 -16.82 -3.36
C SER A 61 5.29 -15.64 -3.79
N ASN A 62 4.74 -14.43 -3.88
CA ASN A 62 5.49 -13.24 -4.25
C ASN A 62 6.51 -12.86 -3.16
N ARG A 63 6.16 -13.01 -1.89
CA ARG A 63 7.08 -12.79 -0.75
C ARG A 63 8.23 -13.80 -0.77
N MET A 64 7.93 -15.07 -1.03
CA MET A 64 8.95 -16.12 -1.16
C MET A 64 9.88 -15.87 -2.36
N ALA A 65 9.33 -15.44 -3.49
CA ALA A 65 10.12 -15.05 -4.65
C ALA A 65 11.09 -13.91 -4.32
N PHE A 66 10.63 -12.90 -3.58
CA PHE A 66 11.46 -11.80 -3.09
C PHE A 66 12.63 -12.27 -2.24
N LEU A 67 12.38 -13.15 -1.27
CA LEU A 67 13.43 -13.71 -0.41
C LEU A 67 14.41 -14.56 -1.21
N LYS A 68 13.92 -15.33 -2.19
CA LYS A 68 14.76 -16.14 -3.07
C LYS A 68 15.68 -15.26 -3.93
N ALA A 69 15.15 -14.20 -4.53
CA ALA A 69 15.94 -13.23 -5.31
C ALA A 69 17.01 -12.58 -4.43
N PHE A 70 16.63 -12.15 -3.22
CA PHE A 70 17.58 -11.59 -2.25
C PHE A 70 18.74 -12.55 -1.94
N MET A 71 18.43 -13.82 -1.67
CA MET A 71 19.46 -14.83 -1.37
C MET A 71 20.33 -15.14 -2.60
N GLY A 72 19.78 -15.07 -3.81
CA GLY A 72 20.51 -15.25 -5.07
C GLY A 72 21.59 -14.19 -5.29
N HIS A 73 21.28 -12.94 -4.96
CA HIS A 73 22.17 -11.79 -5.16
C HIS A 73 22.95 -11.37 -3.90
N ARG A 74 22.97 -12.20 -2.86
CA ARG A 74 23.54 -11.82 -1.54
C ARG A 74 25.01 -11.39 -1.58
N ASN A 75 25.80 -11.93 -2.53
CA ASN A 75 27.24 -11.68 -2.62
C ASN A 75 27.58 -10.41 -3.43
N GLU A 76 26.57 -9.73 -3.98
CA GLU A 76 26.76 -8.55 -4.81
C GLU A 76 26.89 -7.28 -3.96
N SER A 77 27.38 -6.20 -4.58
CA SER A 77 27.42 -4.90 -3.92
C SER A 77 25.99 -4.41 -3.62
N VAL A 78 25.81 -3.70 -2.50
CA VAL A 78 24.48 -3.26 -2.04
C VAL A 78 23.71 -2.50 -3.11
N SER A 79 24.38 -1.62 -3.88
CA SER A 79 23.70 -0.85 -4.93
C SER A 79 23.25 -1.73 -6.09
N GLN A 80 24.12 -2.60 -6.62
CA GLN A 80 23.79 -3.48 -7.75
C GLN A 80 22.77 -4.55 -7.39
N ARG A 81 22.85 -5.07 -6.16
CA ARG A 81 21.99 -6.14 -5.66
C ARG A 81 20.51 -5.77 -5.78
N TRP A 82 20.15 -4.55 -5.37
CA TRP A 82 18.75 -4.13 -5.38
C TRP A 82 18.22 -3.88 -6.80
N ASP A 83 19.09 -3.44 -7.73
CA ASP A 83 18.71 -3.30 -9.14
C ASP A 83 18.42 -4.66 -9.79
N HIS A 84 19.26 -5.67 -9.53
CA HIS A 84 19.00 -7.03 -10.02
C HIS A 84 17.78 -7.69 -9.37
N ILE A 85 17.60 -7.53 -8.05
CA ILE A 85 16.38 -8.01 -7.37
C ILE A 85 15.13 -7.35 -7.96
N ALA A 86 15.19 -6.05 -8.30
CA ALA A 86 14.09 -5.35 -8.96
C ALA A 86 13.77 -5.97 -10.33
N GLU A 87 14.78 -6.31 -11.12
CA GLU A 87 14.64 -6.98 -12.42
C GLU A 87 13.99 -8.37 -12.27
N ASP A 88 14.53 -9.22 -11.39
CA ASP A 88 13.99 -10.56 -11.09
C ASP A 88 12.53 -10.49 -10.65
N MET A 89 12.20 -9.55 -9.77
CA MET A 89 10.83 -9.40 -9.29
C MET A 89 9.89 -8.84 -10.36
N ASN A 90 10.37 -7.96 -11.24
CA ASN A 90 9.58 -7.50 -12.38
C ASN A 90 9.26 -8.67 -13.33
N GLU A 91 10.19 -9.60 -13.54
CA GLU A 91 9.94 -10.81 -14.33
C GLU A 91 8.87 -11.68 -13.65
N VAL A 92 9.01 -11.96 -12.35
CA VAL A 92 8.03 -12.75 -11.57
C VAL A 92 6.65 -12.10 -11.59
N LEU A 93 6.56 -10.79 -11.40
CA LEU A 93 5.29 -10.06 -11.39
C LEU A 93 4.66 -9.97 -12.78
N SER A 94 5.47 -9.89 -13.84
CA SER A 94 4.97 -9.87 -15.23
C SER A 94 4.38 -11.21 -15.67
N THR A 95 4.85 -12.32 -15.09
CA THR A 95 4.43 -13.69 -15.44
C THR A 95 3.27 -14.18 -14.58
N CYS A 96 2.95 -13.50 -13.48
CA CYS A 96 1.88 -13.87 -12.57
C CYS A 96 0.50 -13.56 -13.19
N ALA A 97 -0.15 -14.58 -13.79
CA ALA A 97 -1.39 -14.43 -14.53
C ALA A 97 -2.64 -14.15 -13.66
N GLU A 98 -2.58 -14.44 -12.36
CA GLU A 98 -3.74 -14.36 -11.46
C GLU A 98 -4.05 -12.92 -11.00
N ASP A 99 -3.03 -12.07 -10.89
CA ASP A 99 -3.19 -10.64 -10.61
C ASP A 99 -1.90 -9.92 -11.03
N PRO A 100 -1.81 -9.38 -12.26
CA PRO A 100 -0.64 -8.63 -12.69
C PRO A 100 -0.53 -7.40 -11.80
N SER A 101 0.37 -7.47 -10.83
CA SER A 101 0.68 -6.36 -9.94
C SER A 101 0.98 -5.13 -10.79
N PRO A 102 0.29 -3.99 -10.58
CA PRO A 102 0.63 -2.74 -11.26
C PRO A 102 2.00 -2.21 -10.81
N TYR A 103 2.62 -2.83 -9.80
CA TYR A 103 3.90 -2.45 -9.24
C TYR A 103 5.03 -3.13 -10.01
N PHE A 104 5.61 -2.39 -10.94
CA PHE A 104 6.95 -2.65 -11.45
C PHE A 104 7.93 -1.74 -10.70
N PHE A 105 9.05 -2.31 -10.27
CA PHE A 105 10.13 -1.54 -9.66
C PHE A 105 10.94 -0.87 -10.76
N TYR A 106 10.98 0.47 -10.76
CA TYR A 106 11.75 1.25 -11.73
C TYR A 106 13.24 1.25 -11.42
N ASP A 107 13.59 1.17 -10.13
CA ASP A 107 14.96 1.20 -9.62
C ASP A 107 15.11 0.33 -8.36
N GLY A 108 16.35 -0.02 -8.03
CA GLY A 108 16.70 -0.76 -6.82
C GLY A 108 16.29 -0.06 -5.52
N PRO A 109 16.42 1.28 -5.37
CA PRO A 109 15.94 1.99 -4.20
C PRO A 109 14.45 1.83 -3.92
N ALA A 110 13.57 1.91 -4.93
CA ALA A 110 12.15 1.66 -4.75
C ALA A 110 11.87 0.20 -4.37
N CYS A 111 12.60 -0.74 -4.96
CA CYS A 111 12.54 -2.16 -4.62
C CYS A 111 12.92 -2.41 -3.15
N ARG A 112 14.02 -1.81 -2.68
CA ARG A 112 14.47 -1.87 -1.28
C ARG A 112 13.44 -1.29 -0.32
N ALA A 113 12.89 -0.11 -0.63
CA ALA A 113 11.87 0.53 0.21
C ALA A 113 10.61 -0.34 0.32
N TYR A 114 10.19 -0.96 -0.78
CA TYR A 114 9.09 -1.91 -0.79
C TYR A 114 9.39 -3.15 0.05
N PHE A 115 10.58 -3.75 -0.13
CA PHE A 115 11.05 -4.90 0.65
C PHE A 115 11.02 -4.62 2.15
N ASN A 116 11.56 -3.48 2.58
CA ASN A 116 11.57 -3.07 3.98
C ASN A 116 10.16 -2.90 4.55
N ARG A 117 9.22 -2.40 3.74
CA ARG A 117 7.81 -2.24 4.12
C ARG A 117 7.08 -3.57 4.26
N ILE A 118 7.28 -4.52 3.34
CA ILE A 118 6.54 -5.80 3.36
C ILE A 118 7.06 -6.76 4.43
N PHE A 119 8.32 -6.63 4.83
CA PHE A 119 8.97 -7.48 5.84
C PHE A 119 9.22 -6.75 7.17
N SER A 120 8.75 -5.51 7.32
CA SER A 120 8.89 -4.71 8.54
C SER A 120 10.34 -4.63 9.07
N ILE A 121 11.31 -4.51 8.16
CA ILE A 121 12.74 -4.59 8.50
C ILE A 121 13.25 -3.29 9.12
N GLU A 122 12.75 -2.14 8.66
CA GLU A 122 13.10 -0.86 9.26
C GLU A 122 12.33 -0.64 10.56
N PRO A 123 12.99 -0.18 11.64
CA PRO A 123 12.27 0.25 12.83
C PRO A 123 11.42 1.44 12.42
N GLN A 124 10.11 1.23 12.36
CA GLN A 124 9.20 2.33 12.13
C GLN A 124 9.47 3.40 13.17
N LYS A 125 9.89 4.58 12.72
CA LYS A 125 9.94 5.76 13.57
C LYS A 125 8.55 5.86 14.19
N ALA A 126 8.47 5.76 15.52
CA ALA A 126 7.22 5.73 16.27
C ALA A 126 6.36 6.94 15.90
N SER A 127 5.56 6.77 14.87
CA SER A 127 4.64 7.74 14.32
C SER A 127 3.36 7.60 15.12
N PHE A 128 2.61 8.68 15.31
CA PHE A 128 1.28 8.57 15.94
C PHE A 128 0.39 7.54 15.20
N MET A 129 0.62 7.34 13.90
CA MET A 129 -0.01 6.28 13.09
C MET A 129 0.42 4.86 13.47
N SER A 130 1.63 4.63 13.99
CA SER A 130 2.10 3.29 14.39
C SER A 130 1.36 2.72 15.61
N ARG A 131 0.58 3.57 16.32
CA ARG A 131 -0.34 3.13 17.38
C ARG A 131 -1.65 2.54 16.85
N PHE A 132 -1.96 2.80 15.59
CA PHE A 132 -3.12 2.24 14.89
C PHE A 132 -2.72 1.18 13.87
N GLU A 133 -1.44 0.83 13.82
CA GLU A 133 -1.01 -0.28 12.98
C GLU A 133 -1.70 -1.55 13.43
N PHE A 134 -2.31 -2.19 12.43
CA PHE A 134 -2.82 -3.53 12.55
C PHE A 134 -1.71 -4.43 13.09
N PRO A 135 -2.04 -5.44 13.92
CA PRO A 135 -1.06 -6.40 14.40
C PRO A 135 -0.18 -6.83 13.23
N ASP A 136 1.12 -6.95 13.49
CA ASP A 136 2.11 -7.43 12.54
C ASP A 136 1.68 -8.83 12.12
N ASN A 137 0.83 -8.86 11.09
CA ASN A 137 0.30 -10.06 10.50
C ASN A 137 1.48 -10.60 9.71
N ASN A 138 2.37 -11.29 10.41
CA ASN A 138 3.10 -12.39 9.80
C ASN A 138 2.04 -13.41 9.39
N GLU A 139 1.35 -13.09 8.29
CA GLU A 139 0.23 -13.82 7.70
C GLU A 139 0.71 -15.21 7.22
N TYR A 140 2.03 -15.43 7.23
CA TYR A 140 2.74 -16.61 6.77
C TYR A 140 3.85 -17.00 7.76
N PRO A 141 3.53 -17.73 8.84
CA PRO A 141 4.53 -18.19 9.82
C PRO A 141 5.64 -19.05 9.19
N GLU A 142 5.38 -19.67 8.05
CA GLU A 142 6.36 -20.44 7.26
C GLU A 142 7.50 -19.60 6.68
N LEU A 143 7.29 -18.29 6.48
CA LEU A 143 8.30 -17.37 5.95
C LEU A 143 9.23 -16.83 7.05
N SER A 144 8.80 -16.90 8.31
CA SER A 144 9.52 -16.40 9.49
C SER A 144 11.02 -16.74 9.53
N PRO A 145 11.47 -18.02 9.35
CA PRO A 145 12.89 -18.34 9.44
C PRO A 145 13.73 -17.64 8.36
N TYR A 146 13.19 -17.52 7.14
CA TYR A 146 13.88 -16.86 6.02
C TYR A 146 13.95 -15.34 6.22
N VAL A 147 12.87 -14.74 6.72
CA VAL A 147 12.84 -13.30 7.03
C VAL A 147 13.86 -12.98 8.13
N GLN A 148 13.94 -13.82 9.16
CA GLN A 148 14.93 -13.64 10.23
C GLN A 148 16.37 -13.78 9.72
N GLU A 149 16.64 -14.73 8.82
CA GLU A 149 17.95 -14.89 8.18
C GLU A 149 18.34 -13.63 7.40
N VAL A 150 17.45 -13.12 6.55
CA VAL A 150 17.69 -11.89 5.78
C VAL A 150 17.91 -10.69 6.69
N LYS A 151 17.13 -10.58 7.77
CA LYS A 151 17.30 -9.50 8.76
C LYS A 151 18.68 -9.54 9.40
N ASN A 152 19.15 -10.72 9.82
CA ASN A 152 20.47 -10.89 10.41
C ASN A 152 21.59 -10.50 9.42
N ILE A 153 21.43 -10.82 8.13
CA ILE A 153 22.39 -10.44 7.08
C ILE A 153 22.43 -8.92 6.94
N LEU A 154 21.28 -8.26 6.80
CA LEU A 154 21.20 -6.81 6.66
C LEU A 154 21.75 -6.06 7.88
N GLU A 155 21.49 -6.58 9.09
CA GLU A 155 22.06 -6.03 10.32
C GLU A 155 23.59 -6.14 10.32
N SER A 156 24.14 -7.28 9.88
CA SER A 156 25.60 -7.45 9.77
C SER A 156 26.25 -6.51 8.76
N GLU A 157 25.57 -6.24 7.63
CA GLU A 157 26.05 -5.31 6.61
C GLU A 157 26.06 -3.86 7.10
N ASN A 158 24.99 -3.43 7.79
CA ASN A 158 24.92 -2.08 8.36
C ASN A 158 26.02 -1.83 9.40
N ILE A 159 26.40 -2.85 10.19
CA ILE A 159 27.51 -2.73 11.15
C ILE A 159 28.84 -2.50 10.42
N LEU A 160 29.10 -3.24 9.33
CA LEU A 160 30.31 -3.08 8.53
C LEU A 160 30.39 -1.71 7.84
N GLU A 161 29.26 -1.16 7.42
CA GLU A 161 29.21 0.20 6.86
C GLU A 161 29.56 1.26 7.92
N MET A 162 29.14 1.07 9.17
CA MET A 162 29.47 1.99 10.27
C MET A 162 30.93 1.92 10.71
N GLU A 163 31.60 0.77 10.59
CA GLU A 163 33.02 0.62 10.95
C GLU A 163 34.00 1.22 9.94
N ASN A 164 33.56 1.43 8.69
CA ASN A 164 34.39 1.96 7.60
C ASN A 164 34.29 3.50 7.42
N ILE A 165 33.56 4.19 8.30
CA ILE A 165 33.40 5.67 8.33
C ILE A 165 34.26 6.25 9.45
#